data_AF-A0A7R6P502-F1
#
_entry.id   AF-A0A7R6P502-F1
#
_cell.length_a   1.000
_cell.length_b   1.000
_cell.length_c   1.000
_cell.angle_alpha   90.00
_cell.angle_beta   90.00
_cell.angle_gamma   90.00
#
_symmetry.space_group_name_H-M   'P 1'
#
loop_
_entity.id
_entity.type
_entity.pdbx_description
1 polymer ?
#
loop_
_entity_poly.entity_id
_entity_poly.type
_entity_poly.pdbx_seq_one_letter_code
_entity_poly.pdbx_strand_id
1 'polypeptide(L)'
;MSVNQLIRSVVVSALATVVILFLQGSLTGEGGLPVFDIGVVFAVVLISCVISGLGSSSIEEESDENDDRELGTVKWFNVSKGFGFITRENGDDVFVHFRNIRGRGHRSLTEGQGVRFTVKESDKGLQAEDVSVART
;
A
#
# COMPACT_ATOMS: atom_id res chain seq x y z
N MET A 1 17.97 -3.43 -1.30
CA MET A 1 16.96 -4.24 -2.02
C MET A 1 16.34 -5.17 -0.99
N SER A 2 15.04 -5.05 -0.72
CA SER A 2 14.38 -5.89 0.30
C SER A 2 14.21 -7.31 -0.25
N VAL A 3 14.41 -8.34 0.57
CA VAL A 3 14.20 -9.75 0.18
C VAL A 3 12.79 -9.97 -0.40
N ASN A 4 11.81 -9.20 0.09
CA ASN A 4 10.43 -9.21 -0.38
C ASN A 4 10.29 -8.69 -1.83
N GLN A 5 11.20 -7.82 -2.28
CA GLN A 5 11.25 -7.30 -3.64
C GLN A 5 11.80 -8.35 -4.62
N LEU A 6 12.77 -9.16 -4.18
CA LEU A 6 13.30 -10.28 -4.97
C LEU A 6 12.25 -11.38 -5.15
N ILE A 7 11.56 -11.77 -4.07
CA ILE A 7 10.52 -12.80 -4.13
C ILE A 7 9.39 -12.40 -5.10
N ARG A 8 8.91 -11.15 -5.02
CA ARG A 8 7.88 -10.63 -5.94
C ARG A 8 8.32 -10.69 -7.41
N SER A 9 9.56 -10.31 -7.72
CA SER A 9 10.06 -10.33 -9.10
C SER A 9 10.17 -11.74 -9.69
N VAL A 10 10.61 -12.72 -8.90
CA VAL A 10 10.76 -14.11 -9.33
C VAL A 10 9.39 -14.76 -9.55
N VAL A 11 8.43 -14.52 -8.67
CA VAL A 11 7.07 -15.07 -8.77
C VAL A 11 6.35 -14.53 -10.00
N VAL A 12 6.41 -13.22 -10.25
CA VAL A 12 5.76 -12.60 -11.41
C VAL A 12 6.37 -13.11 -12.72
N SER A 13 7.70 -13.24 -12.80
CA SER A 13 8.37 -13.76 -13.99
C SER A 13 8.03 -15.23 -14.27
N ALA A 14 7.92 -16.07 -13.24
CA ALA A 14 7.59 -17.48 -13.41
C ALA A 14 6.14 -17.71 -13.85
N LEU A 15 5.20 -16.90 -13.37
CA LEU A 15 3.80 -17.00 -13.77
C LEU A 15 3.58 -16.52 -15.20
N ALA A 16 4.25 -15.42 -15.60
CA ALA A 16 4.15 -14.90 -16.95
C ALA A 16 4.62 -15.91 -18.02
N THR A 17 5.73 -16.62 -17.77
CA THR A 17 6.24 -17.63 -18.70
C THR A 17 5.33 -18.85 -18.82
N VAL A 18 4.70 -19.29 -17.72
CA VAL A 18 3.74 -20.40 -17.73
C VAL A 18 2.47 -20.06 -18.52
N VAL A 19 1.96 -18.83 -18.38
CA VAL A 19 0.79 -18.35 -19.14
C VAL A 19 1.09 -18.29 -20.64
N ILE A 20 2.29 -17.85 -21.03
CA ILE A 20 2.73 -17.82 -22.42
C ILE A 20 2.76 -19.23 -23.03
N LEU A 21 3.32 -20.20 -22.30
CA LEU A 21 3.37 -21.60 -22.76
C LEU A 21 1.97 -22.22 -22.90
N PHE A 22 1.05 -21.88 -21.98
CA PHE A 22 -0.33 -22.38 -22.04
C PHE A 22 -1.09 -21.80 -23.24
N LEU A 23 -0.89 -20.51 -23.54
CA LEU A 23 -1.48 -19.86 -24.72
C LEU A 23 -0.91 -20.41 -26.04
N GLN A 24 0.38 -20.74 -26.10
CA GLN A 24 0.98 -21.43 -27.26
C GLN A 24 0.40 -22.84 -27.45
N GLY A 25 0.09 -23.55 -26.37
CA GLY A 25 -0.50 -24.89 -26.41
C GLY A 25 -1.95 -24.93 -26.92
N SER A 26 -2.70 -23.84 -26.83
CA SER A 26 -4.11 -23.79 -27.26
C SER A 26 -4.32 -23.44 -28.74
N LEU A 27 -3.27 -23.12 -29.51
CA LEU A 27 -3.41 -22.65 -30.90
C LEU A 27 -2.61 -23.44 -31.95
N THR A 28 -2.26 -24.70 -31.70
CA THR A 28 -1.79 -25.59 -32.79
C THR A 28 -2.99 -26.30 -33.42
N GLY A 29 -3.82 -25.52 -34.11
CA GLY A 29 -4.76 -26.04 -35.10
C GLY A 29 -4.05 -26.08 -36.45
N GLU A 30 -3.94 -27.26 -37.04
CA GLU A 30 -3.20 -27.49 -38.28
C GLU A 30 -3.72 -26.65 -39.45
N GLY A 31 -2.80 -25.95 -40.13
CA GLY A 31 -3.00 -25.43 -41.49
C GLY A 31 -3.34 -23.94 -41.61
N GLY A 32 -2.32 -23.10 -41.76
CA GLY A 32 -2.49 -21.74 -42.28
C GLY A 32 -1.31 -20.82 -41.98
N LEU A 33 -0.74 -20.20 -43.01
CA LEU A 33 0.47 -19.36 -42.95
C LEU A 33 0.36 -18.22 -41.89
N PRO A 34 1.41 -18.00 -41.05
CA PRO A 34 1.35 -17.16 -39.86
C PRO A 34 1.61 -15.68 -40.18
N VAL A 35 0.71 -15.02 -40.90
CA VAL A 35 0.81 -13.55 -41.12
C VAL A 35 0.11 -12.78 -39.98
N PHE A 36 -0.87 -13.40 -39.33
CA PHE A 36 -1.54 -12.85 -38.14
C PHE A 36 -0.71 -12.98 -36.86
N ASP A 37 0.23 -13.91 -36.83
CA ASP A 37 1.03 -14.27 -35.65
C ASP A 37 2.00 -13.14 -35.26
N ILE A 38 2.67 -12.54 -36.26
CA ILE A 38 3.60 -11.42 -36.03
C ILE A 38 2.85 -10.20 -35.46
N GLY A 39 1.61 -9.95 -35.91
CA GLY A 39 0.80 -8.84 -35.42
C GLY A 39 0.34 -9.03 -33.97
N VAL A 40 -0.05 -10.25 -33.60
CA VAL A 40 -0.45 -10.59 -32.22
C VAL A 40 0.75 -10.59 -31.29
N VAL A 41 1.89 -11.17 -31.72
CA VAL A 41 3.15 -11.13 -30.95
C VAL A 41 3.63 -9.70 -30.78
N PHE A 42 3.56 -8.85 -31.82
CA PHE A 42 3.93 -7.44 -31.72
C PHE A 42 2.97 -6.68 -30.80
N ALA A 43 1.65 -6.94 -30.86
CA ALA A 43 0.68 -6.32 -29.95
C ALA A 43 0.90 -6.75 -28.48
N VAL A 44 1.19 -8.03 -28.21
CA VAL A 44 1.46 -8.55 -26.86
C VAL A 44 2.81 -8.06 -26.33
N VAL A 45 3.83 -7.96 -27.19
CA VAL A 45 5.13 -7.39 -26.85
C VAL A 45 5.02 -5.88 -26.64
N LEU A 46 4.20 -5.17 -27.42
CA LEU A 46 3.93 -3.74 -27.18
C LEU A 46 3.15 -3.53 -25.88
N ILE A 47 2.18 -4.38 -25.56
CA ILE A 47 1.48 -4.31 -24.26
C ILE A 47 2.48 -4.60 -23.13
N SER A 48 3.33 -5.64 -23.25
CA SER A 48 4.39 -5.92 -22.27
C SER A 48 5.45 -4.82 -22.17
N CYS A 49 5.81 -4.18 -23.29
CA CYS A 49 6.83 -3.14 -23.35
C CYS A 49 6.27 -1.79 -22.88
N VAL A 50 4.98 -1.51 -23.12
CA VAL A 50 4.28 -0.36 -22.53
C VAL A 50 4.16 -0.53 -21.01
N ILE A 51 3.87 -1.74 -20.51
CA ILE A 51 3.89 -2.03 -19.06
C ILE A 51 5.32 -1.89 -18.48
N SER A 52 6.35 -2.23 -19.26
CA SER A 52 7.76 -2.16 -18.81
C SER A 52 8.43 -0.80 -19.03
N GLY A 53 7.87 0.06 -19.89
CA GLY A 53 8.49 1.30 -20.39
C GLY A 53 7.72 2.58 -20.05
N LEU A 54 6.42 2.51 -19.73
CA LEU A 54 5.75 3.61 -19.03
C LEU A 54 6.05 3.47 -17.54
N GLY A 55 7.14 4.10 -17.12
CA GLY A 55 7.23 4.62 -15.76
C GLY A 55 6.10 5.64 -15.54
N SER A 56 4.94 5.14 -15.14
CA SER A 56 3.98 5.88 -14.33
C SER A 56 3.35 4.88 -13.37
N SER A 57 4.01 4.76 -12.21
CA SER A 57 3.37 4.61 -10.90
C SER A 57 1.84 4.68 -10.96
N SER A 58 1.21 3.54 -11.17
CA SER A 58 -0.25 3.46 -11.18
C SER A 58 -0.61 2.16 -10.51
N ILE A 59 -0.78 2.30 -9.20
CA ILE A 59 -1.69 1.53 -8.39
C ILE A 59 -1.20 0.09 -8.19
N GLU A 60 -0.18 -0.04 -7.32
CA GLU A 60 -0.37 -1.01 -6.24
C GLU A 60 -1.76 -0.69 -5.67
N GLU A 61 -2.77 -1.48 -6.03
CA GLU A 61 -3.93 -1.66 -5.17
C GLU A 61 -3.41 -2.42 -3.95
N GLU A 62 -2.54 -1.78 -3.19
CA GLU A 62 -2.67 -1.82 -1.76
C GLU A 62 -3.97 -1.06 -1.55
N SER A 63 -5.07 -1.81 -1.46
CA SER A 63 -6.34 -1.32 -0.94
C SER A 63 -6.06 -0.82 0.48
N ASP A 64 -5.53 0.40 0.57
CA ASP A 64 -5.36 1.18 1.79
C ASP A 64 -6.71 1.84 2.15
N GLU A 65 -7.82 1.23 1.70
CA GLU A 65 -9.13 1.22 2.37
C GLU A 65 -9.02 0.39 3.66
N ASN A 66 -8.17 0.81 4.58
CA ASN A 66 -8.59 0.73 5.97
C ASN A 66 -9.30 2.05 6.26
N ASP A 67 -10.60 2.09 5.93
CA ASP A 67 -11.54 3.07 6.49
C ASP A 67 -11.83 2.79 7.98
N ASP A 68 -11.00 1.94 8.61
CA ASP A 68 -10.95 1.72 10.06
C ASP A 68 -10.21 2.84 10.80
N ARG A 69 -9.93 3.96 10.14
CA ARG A 69 -9.32 5.14 10.77
C ARG A 69 -10.38 5.94 11.50
N GLU A 70 -10.39 5.79 12.82
CA GLU A 70 -11.24 6.55 13.72
C GLU A 70 -10.77 8.01 13.85
N LEU A 71 -11.72 8.88 14.24
CA LEU A 71 -11.46 10.25 14.64
C LEU A 71 -11.33 10.33 16.16
N GLY A 72 -10.53 11.29 16.62
CA GLY A 72 -10.42 11.60 18.04
C GLY A 72 -9.73 12.93 18.28
N THR A 73 -9.64 13.29 19.55
CA THR A 73 -9.07 14.55 20.00
C THR A 73 -7.84 14.29 20.85
N VAL A 74 -6.76 15.01 20.59
CA VAL A 74 -5.52 14.88 21.36
C VAL A 74 -5.75 15.40 22.78
N LYS A 75 -5.68 14.50 23.76
CA LYS A 75 -5.85 14.84 25.18
C LYS A 75 -4.63 15.57 25.71
N TRP A 76 -3.45 15.08 25.38
CA TRP A 76 -2.17 15.75 25.63
C TRP A 76 -1.06 15.06 24.84
N PHE A 77 0.00 15.80 24.53
CA PHE A 77 1.19 15.26 23.88
C PHE A 77 2.45 15.94 24.42
N ASN A 78 3.40 15.15 24.88
CA ASN A 78 4.69 15.66 25.35
C ASN A 78 5.71 15.61 24.21
N VAL A 79 6.00 16.76 23.61
CA VAL A 79 6.93 16.86 22.46
C VAL A 79 8.35 16.41 22.84
N SER A 80 8.82 16.74 24.04
CA SER A 80 10.17 16.38 24.50
C SER A 80 10.34 14.87 24.69
N LYS A 81 9.29 14.18 25.17
CA LYS A 81 9.32 12.72 25.36
C LYS A 81 8.82 11.94 24.14
N GLY A 82 8.09 12.58 23.23
CA GLY A 82 7.59 11.99 21.99
C GLY A 82 6.39 11.04 22.16
N PHE A 83 5.58 11.22 23.20
CA PHE A 83 4.36 10.42 23.41
C PHE A 83 3.21 11.24 23.99
N GLY A 84 2.00 10.72 23.84
CA GLY A 84 0.77 11.36 24.30
C GLY A 84 -0.40 10.39 24.34
N PHE A 85 -1.60 10.96 24.51
CA PHE A 85 -2.86 10.24 24.44
C PHE A 85 -3.87 10.99 23.59
N ILE A 86 -4.72 10.22 22.92
CA ILE A 86 -5.83 10.69 22.11
C ILE A 86 -7.11 10.10 22.71
N THR A 87 -8.11 10.93 22.94
CA THR A 87 -9.44 10.49 23.39
C THR A 87 -10.31 10.24 22.17
N ARG A 88 -10.90 9.04 22.09
CA ARG A 88 -11.87 8.66 21.05
C ARG A 88 -13.21 9.34 21.27
N GLU A 89 -14.06 9.30 20.26
CA GLU A 89 -15.47 9.70 20.38
C GLU A 89 -16.23 8.86 21.42
N ASN A 90 -15.84 7.61 21.62
CA ASN A 90 -16.40 6.71 22.64
C ASN A 90 -15.92 7.01 24.07
N GLY A 91 -14.93 7.91 24.24
CA GLY A 91 -14.38 8.30 25.55
C GLY A 91 -13.15 7.51 26.01
N ASP A 92 -12.77 6.45 25.31
CA ASP A 92 -11.56 5.68 25.60
C ASP A 92 -10.29 6.45 25.21
N ASP A 93 -9.25 6.32 26.05
CA ASP A 93 -7.94 6.91 25.81
C ASP A 93 -7.02 5.93 25.07
N VAL A 94 -6.36 6.43 24.03
CA VAL A 94 -5.46 5.66 23.17
C VAL A 94 -4.06 6.23 23.26
N PHE A 95 -3.08 5.36 23.48
CA PHE A 95 -1.68 5.76 23.53
C PHE A 95 -1.15 6.11 22.13
N VAL A 96 -0.44 7.24 22.00
CA VAL A 96 0.21 7.64 20.74
C VAL A 96 1.70 7.89 20.95
N HIS A 97 2.52 7.40 20.02
CA HIS A 97 3.96 7.62 19.98
C HIS A 97 4.36 8.39 18.72
N PHE A 98 5.40 9.24 18.79
CA PHE A 98 5.81 10.11 17.67
C PHE A 98 6.13 9.34 16.38
N ARG A 99 6.60 8.09 16.51
CA ARG A 99 6.89 7.19 15.38
C ARG A 99 5.66 6.86 14.55
N ASN A 100 4.48 6.85 15.17
CA ASN A 100 3.22 6.49 14.54
C ASN A 100 2.53 7.70 13.89
N ILE A 101 3.03 8.92 14.12
CA ILE A 101 2.50 10.13 13.50
C ILE A 101 3.03 10.25 12.07
N ARG A 102 2.15 10.47 11.10
CA ARG A 102 2.50 10.74 9.71
C ARG A 102 3.16 12.11 9.56
N GLY A 103 4.18 12.19 8.71
CA GLY A 103 4.89 13.42 8.40
C GLY A 103 6.41 13.25 8.36
N ARG A 104 7.11 14.26 7.87
CA ARG A 104 8.59 14.32 7.88
C ARG A 104 9.07 15.37 8.88
N GLY A 105 10.18 15.10 9.55
CA GLY A 105 10.76 16.00 10.55
C GLY A 105 10.18 15.82 11.96
N HIS A 106 10.06 16.92 12.70
CA HIS A 106 9.54 16.92 14.07
C HIS A 106 8.03 16.64 14.06
N ARG A 107 7.64 15.46 14.56
CA ARG A 107 6.25 15.01 14.62
C ARG A 107 5.70 15.33 16.00
N SER A 108 4.78 16.29 16.05
CA SER A 108 4.13 16.73 17.29
C SER A 108 2.63 16.89 17.08
N LEU A 109 1.88 16.72 18.18
CA LEU A 109 0.45 16.99 18.23
C LEU A 109 0.19 18.11 19.25
N THR A 110 -0.82 18.91 18.98
CA THR A 110 -1.30 19.96 19.89
C THR A 110 -2.48 19.44 20.70
N GLU A 111 -2.57 19.81 21.98
CA GLU A 111 -3.74 19.50 22.81
C GLU A 111 -5.02 20.08 22.19
N GLY A 112 -6.11 19.31 22.23
CA GLY A 112 -7.39 19.68 21.63
C GLY A 112 -7.43 19.53 20.10
N GLN A 113 -6.34 19.10 19.46
CA GLN A 113 -6.29 18.93 18.02
C GLN A 113 -7.07 17.69 17.58
N GLY A 114 -7.89 17.84 16.54
CA GLY A 114 -8.54 16.72 15.86
C GLY A 114 -7.53 15.89 15.07
N VAL A 115 -7.56 14.58 15.25
CA VAL A 115 -6.66 13.63 14.58
C VAL A 115 -7.44 12.42 14.06
N ARG A 116 -6.91 11.83 13.00
CA ARG A 116 -7.41 10.59 12.40
C ARG A 116 -6.34 9.52 12.55
N PHE A 117 -6.70 8.34 13.06
CA PHE A 117 -5.76 7.27 13.41
C PHE A 117 -6.43 5.89 13.38
N THR A 118 -5.64 4.83 13.25
CA THR A 118 -6.12 3.46 13.41
C THR A 118 -5.79 2.96 14.82
N VAL A 119 -6.69 2.17 15.39
CA VAL A 119 -6.49 1.56 16.70
C VAL A 119 -5.90 0.17 16.54
N LYS A 120 -4.91 -0.15 17.37
CA LYS A 120 -4.36 -1.50 17.48
C LYS A 120 -4.12 -1.89 18.92
N GLU A 121 -4.31 -3.17 19.22
CA GLU A 121 -3.98 -3.75 20.51
C GLU A 121 -2.47 -4.01 20.61
N SER A 122 -1.87 -3.64 21.74
CA SER A 122 -0.45 -3.84 22.04
C SER A 122 -0.30 -4.30 23.49
N ASP A 123 0.89 -4.74 23.89
CA ASP A 123 1.20 -5.21 25.25
C ASP A 123 0.90 -4.16 26.34
N LYS A 124 0.80 -2.88 25.95
CA LYS A 124 0.50 -1.74 26.83
C LYS A 124 -0.95 -1.24 26.73
N GLY A 125 -1.82 -1.99 26.05
CA GLY A 125 -3.19 -1.60 25.75
C GLY A 125 -3.35 -0.97 24.37
N LEU A 126 -4.39 -0.14 24.23
CA LEU A 126 -4.79 0.45 22.96
C LEU A 126 -3.76 1.49 22.48
N GLN A 127 -3.21 1.27 21.28
CA GLN A 127 -2.24 2.15 20.64
C GLN A 127 -2.80 2.71 19.33
N ALA A 128 -2.53 3.99 19.09
CA ALA A 128 -2.82 4.68 17.85
C ALA A 128 -1.68 4.46 16.86
N GLU A 129 -2.00 3.89 15.71
CA GLU A 129 -1.13 3.80 14.55
C GLU A 129 -1.56 4.80 13.49
N ASP A 130 -0.61 5.15 12.62
CA ASP A 130 -0.92 5.87 11.38
C ASP A 130 -1.61 7.24 11.56
N VAL A 131 -1.20 7.95 12.61
CA VAL A 131 -1.86 9.16 13.11
C VAL A 131 -1.62 10.33 12.16
N SER A 132 -2.68 11.02 11.75
CA SER A 132 -2.64 12.21 10.91
C SER A 132 -3.50 13.33 11.49
N VAL A 133 -3.13 14.57 11.24
CA VAL A 133 -3.93 15.73 11.64
C VAL A 133 -5.19 15.80 10.79
N ALA A 134 -6.36 15.81 11.41
CA ALA A 134 -7.61 16.09 10.72
C ALA A 134 -7.65 17.58 10.39
N ARG A 135 -7.48 17.93 9.12
CA ARG A 135 -7.78 19.29 8.64
C ARG A 135 -9.29 19.38 8.50
N THR A 136 -9.93 20.00 9.48
CA THR A 136 -11.32 20.48 9.40
C THR A 136 -11.32 21.97 9.12
#